data_AF-A0A401IS50-F1
#
_entry.id   AF-A0A401IS50-F1
#
_cell.length_a   1.000
_cell.length_b   1.000
_cell.length_c   1.000
_cell.angle_alpha   90.00
_cell.angle_beta   90.00
_cell.angle_gamma   90.00
#
_symmetry.space_group_name_H-M   'P 1'
#
loop_
_entity.id
_entity.type
_entity.pdbx_description
1 polymer ?
#
loop_
_entity_poly.entity_id
_entity_poly.type
_entity_poly.pdbx_seq_one_letter_code
_entity_poly.pdbx_strand_id
1 'polypeptide(L)' 'MQDKNGEAQQEVLSQQEYQMCCDYFSLTEQELFDDHVLWEQVIHRWGEMRSLALGYCEMAEINEALCQEFLPCDKDLSVI' A
#
# COMPACT_ATOMS: atom_id res chain seq x y z
N MET A 1 -27.64 -14.42 20.57
CA MET A 1 -27.33 -14.57 19.14
C MET A 1 -25.85 -14.28 19.03
N GLN A 2 -25.04 -15.22 18.56
CA GLN A 2 -23.60 -15.04 18.40
C GLN A 2 -23.35 -14.15 17.18
N ASP A 3 -22.64 -13.04 17.38
CA ASP A 3 -22.24 -12.12 16.33
C ASP A 3 -21.26 -12.81 15.38
N LYS A 4 -21.77 -13.23 14.22
CA LYS A 4 -20.98 -13.85 13.13
C LYS A 4 -20.24 -12.84 12.26
N ASN A 5 -20.25 -11.55 12.62
CA ASN A 5 -19.66 -10.50 11.80
C ASN A 5 -18.14 -10.37 11.96
N GLY A 6 -17.55 -10.84 13.06
CA GLY A 6 -16.11 -10.71 13.30
C GLY A 6 -15.23 -11.65 12.45
N GLU A 7 -15.77 -12.80 12.03
CA GLU A 7 -14.99 -13.84 11.35
C GLU A 7 -14.79 -13.56 9.84
N ALA A 8 -15.69 -12.79 9.21
CA ALA A 8 -15.63 -12.55 7.76
C ALA A 8 -14.67 -11.42 7.35
N GLN A 9 -14.35 -10.49 8.26
CA GLN A 9 -13.47 -9.35 7.95
C GLN A 9 -11.98 -9.72 8.02
N GLN A 10 -11.60 -10.75 8.77
CA GLN A 10 -10.21 -11.17 8.97
C GLN A 10 -9.60 -11.98 7.81
N GLU A 11 -10.38 -12.46 6.83
CA GLU A 11 -9.87 -13.35 5.77
C GLU A 11 -9.08 -12.65 4.64
N VAL A 12 -9.04 -11.31 4.59
CA VAL A 12 -8.44 -10.56 3.47
C VAL A 12 -6.94 -10.27 3.66
N LEU A 13 -6.49 -10.10 4.90
CA LEU A 13 -5.12 -9.74 5.24
C LEU A 13 -4.56 -10.70 6.27
N SER A 14 -3.29 -11.09 6.14
CA SER A 14 -2.57 -11.72 7.24
C SER A 14 -2.45 -10.76 8.43
N GLN A 15 -2.23 -11.29 9.64
CA GLN A 15 -2.14 -10.45 10.83
C GLN A 15 -1.02 -9.40 10.75
N GLN A 16 0.10 -9.73 10.09
CA GLN A 16 1.17 -8.77 9.85
C GLN A 16 0.74 -7.66 8.89
N GLU A 17 0.04 -8.00 7.81
CA GLU A 17 -0.49 -7.01 6.86
C GLU A 17 -1.57 -6.13 7.49
N TYR A 18 -2.40 -6.71 8.37
CA TYR A 18 -3.39 -5.97 9.12
C TYR A 18 -2.74 -4.92 10.04
N GLN A 19 -1.69 -5.30 10.77
CA GLN A 19 -0.95 -4.35 11.62
C GLN A 19 -0.29 -3.25 10.79
N MET A 20 0.39 -3.61 9.69
CA MET A 20 1.01 -2.62 8.80
C MET A 20 -0.03 -1.66 8.20
N CYS A 21 -1.22 -2.16 7.90
CA CYS A 21 -2.34 -1.35 7.41
C CYS A 21 -2.79 -0.33 8.47
N CYS A 22 -2.98 -0.78 9.72
CA CYS A 22 -3.30 0.08 10.86
C CYS A 22 -2.24 1.18 11.05
N ASP A 23 -0.96 0.78 11.06
CA ASP A 23 0.16 1.72 11.24
C ASP A 23 0.22 2.75 10.11
N TYR A 24 0.05 2.31 8.85
CA TYR A 24 0.14 3.18 7.68
C TYR A 24 -0.97 4.22 7.64
N PHE A 25 -2.21 3.83 7.94
CA PHE A 25 -3.34 4.75 7.96
C PHE A 25 -3.51 5.48 9.31
N SER A 26 -2.65 5.19 10.29
CA SER A 26 -2.73 5.73 11.65
C SER A 26 -4.09 5.47 12.30
N LEU A 27 -4.57 4.23 12.15
CA LEU A 27 -5.83 3.74 12.69
C LEU A 27 -5.56 2.67 13.76
N THR A 28 -6.44 2.58 14.75
CA THR A 28 -6.45 1.47 15.70
C THR A 28 -7.27 0.30 15.16
N GLU A 29 -6.98 -0.91 15.65
CA GLU A 29 -7.75 -2.09 15.28
C GLU A 29 -9.23 -1.95 15.66
N GLN A 30 -9.51 -1.26 16.77
CA GLN A 30 -10.87 -1.02 17.25
C GLN A 30 -11.64 -0.09 16.30
N GLU A 31 -11.02 0.96 15.78
CA GLU A 31 -11.66 1.87 14.80
C GLU A 31 -12.04 1.14 13.51
N LEU A 32 -11.18 0.23 13.04
CA LEU A 32 -11.47 -0.61 11.86
C LEU A 32 -12.57 -1.64 12.14
N PHE A 33 -12.61 -2.19 13.35
CA PHE A 33 -13.63 -3.15 13.76
C PHE A 33 -15.02 -2.49 13.90
N ASP A 34 -15.07 -1.28 14.45
CA ASP A 34 -16.32 -0.59 14.77
C ASP A 34 -16.98 0.06 13.55
N ASP A 35 -16.21 0.41 12.50
CA ASP A 35 -16.72 1.05 11.29
C ASP A 35 -16.44 0.22 10.03
N HIS A 36 -17.48 -0.50 9.58
CA HIS A 36 -17.42 -1.33 8.38
C HIS A 36 -17.15 -0.52 7.10
N VAL A 37 -17.63 0.72 7.01
CA VAL A 37 -17.42 1.55 5.81
C VAL A 37 -15.97 2.02 5.76
N LEU A 38 -15.41 2.39 6.91
CA LEU A 38 -13.98 2.68 7.04
C LEU A 38 -13.13 1.46 6.65
N TRP A 39 -13.49 0.27 7.14
CA TRP A 39 -12.81 -0.98 6.78
C TRP A 39 -12.76 -1.22 5.27
N GLU A 40 -13.90 -1.12 4.57
CA GLU A 40 -13.95 -1.31 3.12
C GLU A 40 -13.06 -0.32 2.36
N GLN A 41 -13.08 0.96 2.76
CA GLN A 41 -12.25 2.00 2.14
C GLN A 41 -10.75 1.74 2.36
N VAL A 42 -10.38 1.34 3.57
CA VAL A 42 -9.00 1.06 3.95
C VAL A 42 -8.47 -0.16 3.19
N ILE A 43 -9.24 -1.25 3.13
CA ILE A 43 -8.87 -2.45 2.36
C ILE A 43 -8.71 -2.14 0.88
N HIS A 44 -9.63 -1.36 0.29
CA HIS A 44 -9.53 -0.97 -1.11
C HIS A 44 -8.23 -0.22 -1.40
N ARG A 45 -7.94 0.84 -0.62
CA ARG A 45 -6.70 1.63 -0.77
C ARG A 45 -5.44 0.81 -0.51
N TRP A 46 -5.46 -0.08 0.47
CA TRP A 46 -4.36 -1.00 0.72
C TRP A 46 -4.07 -1.89 -0.49
N GLY A 47 -5.11 -2.40 -1.15
CA GLY A 47 -5.00 -3.17 -2.40
C GLY A 47 -4.39 -2.36 -3.55
N GLU A 48 -4.82 -1.11 -3.73
CA GLU A 48 -4.26 -0.19 -4.74
C GLU A 48 -2.77 0.06 -4.49
N MET A 49 -2.38 0.33 -3.24
CA MET A 49 -0.98 0.54 -2.87
C MET A 49 -0.11 -0.70 -3.10
N ARG A 50 -0.61 -1.89 -2.75
CA ARG A 50 0.12 -3.14 -3.02
C ARG A 50 0.33 -3.35 -4.51
N SER A 51 -0.70 -3.09 -5.30
CA SER A 51 -0.62 -3.19 -6.77
C SER A 51 0.41 -2.20 -7.33
N LEU A 52 0.41 -0.97 -6.83
CA LEU A 52 1.39 0.04 -7.21
C LEU A 52 2.82 -0.36 -6.85
N ALA A 53 3.04 -0.80 -5.61
CA ALA A 53 4.34 -1.25 -5.14
C ALA A 53 4.86 -2.45 -5.95
N LEU A 54 3.98 -3.42 -6.24
CA LEU A 54 4.32 -4.56 -7.09
C LEU A 54 4.73 -4.10 -8.49
N GLY A 55 3.96 -3.20 -9.11
CA GLY A 55 4.29 -2.64 -10.42
C GLY A 55 5.65 -1.92 -10.43
N TYR A 56 6.00 -1.18 -9.38
CA TYR A 56 7.33 -0.59 -9.25
C TYR A 56 8.44 -1.63 -9.11
N CYS A 57 8.20 -2.71 -8.35
CA CYS A 57 9.15 -3.82 -8.22
C CYS A 57 9.36 -4.54 -9.56
N GLU A 58 8.29 -4.81 -10.32
CA GLU A 58 8.35 -5.44 -11.64
C GLU A 58 9.12 -4.56 -12.65
N MET A 59 8.97 -3.25 -12.55
CA MET A 59 9.65 -2.29 -13.41
C MET A 59 11.04 -1.88 -12.91
N ALA A 60 11.53 -2.44 -11.80
CA ALA A 60 12.73 -1.96 -11.11
C ALA A 60 13.97 -1.91 -12.02
N GLU A 61 14.25 -3.00 -12.74
CA GLU A 61 15.43 -3.08 -13.63
C GLU A 61 15.34 -2.09 -14.80
N ILE A 62 14.15 -1.93 -15.39
CA ILE A 62 13.93 -0.99 -16.50
C ILE A 62 14.08 0.45 -15.99
N ASN A 63 13.47 0.76 -14.84
CA ASN A 63 13.56 2.07 -14.23
C ASN A 63 15.01 2.42 -13.85
N GLU A 64 15.76 1.45 -13.32
CA GLU A 64 17.18 1.63 -13.02
C GLU A 64 18.00 1.92 -14.29
N ALA A 65 17.80 1.14 -15.36
CA ALA A 65 18.51 1.34 -16.63
C ALA A 65 18.23 2.72 -17.23
N LEU A 66 16.95 3.16 -17.24
CA LEU A 66 16.57 4.49 -17.71
C LEU A 66 17.20 5.58 -16.85
N CYS A 67 17.13 5.46 -15.52
CA CYS A 67 17.76 6.43 -14.63
C CYS A 67 19.27 6.56 -14.88
N GLN A 68 19.98 5.45 -15.13
CA GLN A 68 21.42 5.49 -15.46
C GLN A 68 21.70 6.13 -16.81
N GLU A 69 20.88 5.85 -17.84
CA GLU A 69 21.03 6.42 -19.18
C GLU A 69 20.90 7.95 -19.17
N PHE A 70 19.94 8.48 -18.42
CA PHE A 70 19.65 9.92 -18.37
C PHE A 70 20.36 10.68 -17.24
N LEU A 71 21.07 9.99 -16.34
CA LEU A 71 21.87 10.60 -15.26
C LEU A 71 22.86 11.68 -15.75
N PRO A 72 23.50 11.57 -16.94
CA PRO A 72 24.37 12.63 -17.45
C PRO A 72 23.59 13.90 -17.86
N CYS A 73 22.35 13.78 -18.33
CA CYS A 73 21.52 14.92 -18.76
C CYS A 73 21.11 15.80 -17.58
N ASP A 74 20.91 15.23 -16.39
CA ASP A 74 20.59 15.99 -15.17
C ASP A 74 21.76 16.87 -14.68
N LYS A 75 23.00 16.55 -15.06
CA LYS A 75 24.19 17.34 -14.70
C LYS A 75 24.42 18.55 -15.60
N ASP A 76 23.82 18.55 -16.80
CA ASP A 76 24.00 19.60 -17.81
C ASP A 76 23.01 20.78 -17.66
N LEU A 77 22.15 20.74 -16.65
CA LEU A 77 21.24 21.84 -16.29
C LEU A 77 21.95 23.03 -15.62
N SER A 78 23.27 22.96 -15.42
CA SER A 78 24.08 24.03 -14.83
C SER A 78 24.56 25.09 -15.84
N VAL A 79 24.16 24.98 -17.11
CA VAL A 79 24.58 25.87 -18.22
C VAL A 79 23.40 26.69 -18.81
N ILE A 80 22.26 26.76 -18.13
CA ILE A 80 21.15 27.68 -18.43
C ILE A 80 21.02 28.72 -17.32
#